data_AF-A0A454CQ34-F1
#
_entry.id   AF-A0A454CQ34-F1
#
_cell.length_a   1.000
_cell.length_b   1.000
_cell.length_c   1.000
_cell.angle_alpha   90.00
_cell.angle_beta   90.00
_cell.angle_gamma   90.00
#
_symmetry.space_group_name_H-M   'P 1'
#
loop_
_entity.id
_entity.type
_entity.pdbx_description
1 polymer ?
#
loop_
_entity_poly.entity_id
_entity_poly.type
_entity_poly.pdbx_seq_one_letter_code
_entity_poly.pdbx_strand_id
1 'polypeptide(L)' 'LGENHSLTHEFPEHLDTITQLTANDSAFAENAKNYNTLDKEIRELELRGNPIDDHEMNTLKHNRAELKDWLYSKIMSA' A
#
# COMPACT_ATOMS: atom_id res chain seq x y z
N LEU A 1 -5.33 -10.63 -11.64
CA LEU A 1 -5.94 -9.29 -11.66
C LEU A 1 -6.77 -9.15 -10.39
N GLY A 2 -6.52 -8.09 -9.64
CA GLY A 2 -7.26 -7.78 -8.42
C GLY A 2 -6.79 -8.51 -7.16
N GLU A 3 -5.50 -8.81 -7.05
CA GLU A 3 -4.91 -9.27 -5.80
C GLU A 3 -5.03 -8.20 -4.70
N ASN A 4 -5.07 -8.62 -3.45
CA ASN A 4 -5.12 -7.71 -2.31
C ASN A 4 -3.70 -7.41 -1.85
N HIS A 5 -3.24 -6.17 -1.98
CA HIS A 5 -1.95 -5.75 -1.45
C HIS A 5 -2.11 -4.78 -0.29
N SER A 6 -3.16 -4.91 0.52
CA SER A 6 -3.22 -4.16 1.77
C SER A 6 -1.99 -4.46 2.65
N LEU A 7 -1.51 -3.46 3.38
CA LEU A 7 -0.26 -3.53 4.15
C LEU A 7 -0.19 -4.75 5.08
N THR A 8 -1.29 -5.05 5.77
CA THR A 8 -1.39 -6.18 6.70
C THR A 8 -1.47 -7.53 6.01
N HIS A 9 -1.87 -7.57 4.73
CA HIS A 9 -1.87 -8.78 3.92
C HIS A 9 -0.47 -9.10 3.39
N GLU A 10 0.30 -8.08 3.01
CA GLU A 10 1.67 -8.26 2.53
C GLU A 10 2.68 -8.51 3.65
N PHE A 11 2.43 -7.98 4.85
CA PHE A 11 3.34 -8.12 6.01
C PHE A 11 2.64 -8.73 7.23
N PRO A 12 2.10 -9.96 7.12
CA PRO A 12 1.34 -10.59 8.21
C PRO A 12 2.20 -10.92 9.44
N GLU A 13 3.51 -11.05 9.27
CA GLU A 13 4.49 -11.31 10.35
C GLU A 13 4.77 -10.04 11.19
N HIS A 14 4.32 -8.86 10.75
CA HIS A 14 4.65 -7.57 11.36
C HIS A 14 3.41 -6.81 11.90
N LEU A 15 2.28 -7.50 12.13
CA LEU A 15 1.03 -6.86 12.54
C LEU A 15 1.14 -6.03 13.83
N ASP A 16 1.90 -6.52 14.81
CA ASP A 16 2.12 -5.80 16.07
C ASP A 16 2.92 -4.51 15.84
N THR A 17 4.01 -4.60 15.08
CA THR A 17 4.84 -3.44 14.69
C THR A 17 4.04 -2.43 13.88
N ILE A 18 3.27 -2.88 12.89
CA ILE A 18 2.38 -2.03 12.09
C ILE A 18 1.37 -1.32 12.98
N THR A 19 0.76 -2.03 13.93
CA THR A 19 -0.20 -1.46 14.88
C THR A 19 0.46 -0.39 15.74
N GLN A 20 1.65 -0.67 16.28
CA GLN A 20 2.40 0.28 17.11
C GLN A 20 2.81 1.53 16.32
N LEU A 21 3.38 1.36 15.12
CA LEU A 21 3.78 2.48 14.27
C LEU A 21 2.57 3.30 13.83
N THR A 22 1.45 2.66 13.47
CA THR A 22 0.21 3.38 13.12
C THR A 22 -0.32 4.22 14.29
N ALA A 23 -0.14 3.78 15.53
CA ALA A 23 -0.58 4.52 16.71
C ALA A 23 0.37 5.66 17.11
N ASN A 24 1.67 5.54 16.84
CA ASN A 24 2.70 6.40 17.43
C ASN A 24 3.51 7.24 16.40
N ASP A 25 3.42 6.93 15.10
CA ASP A 25 4.09 7.66 14.02
C ASP A 25 3.02 8.13 13.01
N SER A 26 2.72 9.44 13.04
CA SER A 26 1.68 10.03 12.19
C SER A 26 2.00 9.91 10.70
N ALA A 27 3.28 10.00 10.32
CA ALA A 27 3.70 9.85 8.93
C ALA A 27 3.53 8.39 8.49
N PHE A 28 3.82 7.42 9.36
CA PHE A 28 3.54 6.02 9.08
C PHE A 28 2.06 5.76 8.90
N ALA A 29 1.22 6.28 9.81
CA ALA A 29 -0.23 6.13 9.72
C ALA A 29 -0.81 6.71 8.42
N GLU A 30 -0.34 7.89 8.02
CA GLU A 30 -0.76 8.55 6.77
C GLU A 30 -0.34 7.73 5.55
N ASN A 31 0.93 7.32 5.47
CA ASN A 31 1.44 6.54 4.35
C ASN A 31 0.80 5.15 4.28
N ALA A 32 0.53 4.50 5.41
CA ALA A 32 -0.17 3.21 5.45
C ALA A 32 -1.62 3.34 4.94
N LYS A 33 -2.31 4.43 5.30
CA LYS A 33 -3.64 4.73 4.77
C LYS A 33 -3.61 5.00 3.26
N ASN A 34 -2.66 5.80 2.80
CA ASN A 34 -2.48 6.12 1.38
C ASN A 34 -2.19 4.85 0.57
N TYR A 35 -1.30 4.00 1.08
CA TYR A 35 -0.96 2.72 0.50
C TYR A 35 -2.19 1.82 0.31
N ASN A 36 -2.96 1.60 1.38
CA ASN A 36 -4.16 0.77 1.33
C ASN A 36 -5.25 1.36 0.42
N THR A 37 -5.35 2.69 0.35
CA THR A 37 -6.30 3.38 -0.52
C THR A 37 -5.92 3.20 -1.99
N LEU A 38 -4.64 3.38 -2.31
CA LEU A 38 -4.11 3.23 -3.65
C LEU A 38 -4.19 1.78 -4.14
N ASP A 39 -3.90 0.80 -3.27
CA ASP A 39 -4.11 -0.62 -3.60
C ASP A 39 -5.57 -0.91 -3.96
N LYS A 40 -6.51 -0.41 -3.14
CA LYS A 40 -7.94 -0.58 -3.40
C LYS A 40 -8.34 0.03 -4.74
N GLU A 41 -7.86 1.23 -5.06
CA GLU A 41 -8.12 1.90 -6.34
C GLU A 41 -7.59 1.08 -7.53
N ILE A 42 -6.33 0.66 -7.48
CA ILE A 42 -5.71 -0.18 -8.52
C ILE A 42 -6.53 -1.46 -8.71
N ARG A 43 -6.91 -2.13 -7.61
CA ARG A 43 -7.73 -3.34 -7.65
C ARG A 43 -9.08 -3.10 -8.30
N GLU A 44 -9.76 -2.01 -7.98
CA GLU A 44 -11.05 -1.65 -8.58
C GLU A 44 -10.91 -1.38 -10.09
N LEU A 45 -9.85 -0.70 -10.52
CA LEU A 45 -9.55 -0.47 -11.93
C LEU A 45 -9.25 -1.78 -12.68
N GLU A 46 -8.45 -2.68 -12.08
CA GLU A 46 -8.14 -3.98 -12.66
C GLU A 46 -9.39 -4.86 -12.81
N LEU A 47 -10.27 -4.90 -11.80
CA LEU A 47 -11.51 -5.65 -11.85
C LEU A 47 -12.51 -5.10 -12.88
N ARG A 48 -12.42 -3.80 -13.19
CA ARG A 48 -13.19 -3.15 -14.26
C ARG A 48 -12.58 -3.32 -15.64
N GLY A 49 -11.50 -4.10 -15.77
CA GLY A 49 -10.83 -4.35 -17.05
C GLY A 49 -9.89 -3.23 -17.48
N ASN A 50 -9.27 -2.52 -16.53
CA ASN A 50 -8.33 -1.41 -16.77
C ASN A 50 -8.92 -0.31 -17.68
N PRO A 51 -9.94 0.44 -17.22
CA PRO A 51 -10.62 1.45 -18.03
C PRO A 51 -9.80 2.74 -18.23
N ILE A 52 -8.53 2.75 -17.84
CA ILE A 52 -7.61 3.89 -17.89
C ILE A 52 -6.42 3.55 -18.77
N ASP A 53 -5.63 4.56 -19.14
CA ASP A 53 -4.43 4.36 -19.95
C ASP A 53 -3.38 3.52 -19.22
N ASP A 54 -2.62 2.72 -19.97
CA ASP A 54 -1.56 1.87 -19.41
C ASP A 54 -0.50 2.70 -18.67
N HIS A 55 -0.19 3.91 -19.15
CA HIS A 55 0.75 4.81 -18.47
C HIS A 55 0.21 5.24 -17.11
N GLU A 56 -1.07 5.62 -17.03
CA GLU A 56 -1.73 6.01 -15.77
C GLU A 56 -1.74 4.84 -14.78
N MET A 57 -2.10 3.63 -15.25
CA MET A 57 -2.07 2.42 -14.43
C MET A 57 -0.65 2.11 -13.91
N ASN A 58 0.37 2.27 -14.75
CA ASN A 58 1.75 2.06 -14.35
C ASN A 58 2.22 3.09 -13.32
N THR A 59 1.81 4.36 -13.44
CA THR A 59 2.08 5.39 -12.44
C THR A 59 1.46 5.06 -11.09
N LEU A 60 0.20 4.61 -11.06
CA LEU A 60 -0.45 4.17 -9.81
C LEU A 60 0.31 3.01 -9.16
N LYS A 61 0.69 2.00 -9.96
CA LYS A 61 1.46 0.84 -9.48
C LYS A 61 2.85 1.23 -8.97
N HIS A 62 3.51 2.18 -9.64
CA HIS A 62 4.78 2.73 -9.22
C HIS A 62 4.67 3.44 -7.87
N ASN A 63 3.71 4.35 -7.72
CA ASN A 63 3.46 5.07 -6.47
C ASN A 63 3.15 4.10 -5.31
N ARG A 64 2.40 3.02 -5.59
CA ARG A 64 2.13 1.95 -4.61
C ARG A 64 3.44 1.27 -4.19
N ALA A 65 4.32 0.94 -5.14
CA ALA A 65 5.60 0.32 -4.85
C ALA A 65 6.49 1.22 -3.98
N GLU A 66 6.58 2.52 -4.29
CA GLU A 66 7.36 3.47 -3.48
C GLU A 66 6.85 3.58 -2.04
N LEU A 67 5.51 3.65 -1.87
CA LEU A 67 4.91 3.64 -0.53
C LEU A 67 5.19 2.34 0.21
N LYS A 68 5.15 1.19 -0.46
CA LYS A 68 5.48 -0.10 0.14
C LYS A 68 6.91 -0.13 0.65
N ASP A 69 7.86 0.31 -0.16
CA ASP A 69 9.28 0.31 0.19
C ASP A 69 9.55 1.22 1.40
N TRP A 70 8.91 2.40 1.43
CA TRP A 70 9.01 3.30 2.57
C TRP A 70 8.39 2.70 3.84
N LEU A 71 7.20 2.11 3.74
CA LEU A 71 6.51 1.48 4.88
C LEU A 71 7.33 0.30 5.42
N TYR A 72 7.86 -0.54 4.54
CA TYR A 72 8.69 -1.68 4.92
C TYR A 72 9.98 -1.23 5.61
N SER A 73 10.65 -0.18 5.11
CA SER A 73 11.82 0.40 5.77
C SER A 73 11.52 0.86 7.20
N LYS A 74 10.36 1.48 7.42
CA LYS A 74 9.90 1.90 8.75
C LYS A 74 9.59 0.71 9.67
N ILE A 75 8.96 -0.35 9.15
CA ILE A 75 8.70 -1.59 9.89
C ILE A 75 10.02 -2.25 10.33
N MET A 76 11.01 -2.32 9.45
CA MET A 76 12.30 -2.95 9.73
C MET A 76 13.20 -2.14 10.67
N SER A 77 12.90 -0.85 10.85
CA SER A 77 13.66 0.06 11.70
C SER A 77 13.01 0.32 13.07
N ALA A 78 11.88 -0.31 13.35
CA ALA A 78 11.15 -0.20 14.61
C ALA A 78 11.62 -1.25 15.63
#